data_AF-A0A945PZ37-F1
#
_entry.id   AF-A0A945PZ37-F1
#
_cell.length_a   1.000
_cell.length_b   1.000
_cell.length_c   1.000
_cell.angle_alpha   90.00
_cell.angle_beta   90.00
_cell.angle_gamma   90.00
#
_symmetry.space_group_name_H-M   'P 1'
#
loop_
_entity.id
_entity.type
_entity.pdbx_description
1 polymer ?
#
loop_
_entity_poly.entity_id
_entity_poly.type
_entity_poly.pdbx_seq_one_letter_code
_entity_poly.pdbx_strand_id
1 'polypeptide(L)'
;ELLDIYPTLNELLKLPKNKTLEGHSLVPQLKNAKAKRKWPAITTHNHDNHGVRSENWRFIQYADGSQELYDMRKDPNEWTNLAHDSKYAEVIADHKKFLPKSNRQPAPGSRARILTYVKGKVVWQGEEIKPKDPIPGLD
;
A
#
# COMPACT_ATOMS: atom_id res chain seq x y z
N GLU A 1 -1.48 -10.87 -1.64
CA GLU A 1 -0.55 -9.90 -2.24
C GLU A 1 0.65 -10.61 -2.86
N LEU A 2 1.49 -9.92 -3.63
CA LEU A 2 2.60 -10.55 -4.37
C LEU A 2 3.60 -11.27 -3.45
N LEU A 3 3.86 -10.71 -2.26
CA LEU A 3 4.78 -11.28 -1.27
C LEU A 3 4.31 -12.63 -0.72
N ASP A 4 3.02 -12.93 -0.81
CA ASP A 4 2.45 -14.20 -0.32
C ASP A 4 2.84 -15.41 -1.19
N ILE A 5 3.23 -15.18 -2.45
CA ILE A 5 3.53 -16.27 -3.39
C ILE A 5 4.69 -17.13 -2.88
N TYR A 6 5.78 -16.50 -2.45
CA TYR A 6 6.96 -17.23 -1.99
C TYR A 6 6.72 -18.12 -0.75
N PRO A 7 6.14 -17.63 0.36
CA PRO A 7 5.81 -18.49 1.50
C PRO A 7 4.73 -19.54 1.17
N THR A 8 3.84 -19.27 0.21
CA THR A 8 2.88 -20.28 -0.28
C THR A 8 3.59 -21.44 -0.98
N LEU A 9 4.53 -21.13 -1.89
CA LEU A 9 5.31 -22.15 -2.58
C LEU A 9 6.18 -22.96 -1.62
N ASN A 10 6.81 -22.30 -0.64
CA ASN A 10 7.57 -22.99 0.40
C ASN A 10 6.71 -24.01 1.16
N GLU A 11 5.48 -23.64 1.54
CA GLU A 11 4.58 -24.56 2.24
C GLU A 11 4.12 -25.72 1.34
N LEU A 12 3.75 -25.45 0.10
CA LEU A 12 3.33 -26.49 -0.86
C LEU A 12 4.44 -27.51 -1.14
N LEU A 13 5.69 -27.05 -1.23
CA LEU A 13 6.88 -27.87 -1.47
C LEU A 13 7.48 -28.46 -0.18
N LYS A 14 6.87 -28.21 0.98
CA LYS A 14 7.36 -28.65 2.30
C LYS A 14 8.80 -28.19 2.62
N LEU A 15 9.16 -27.00 2.14
CA LEU A 15 10.46 -26.37 2.41
C LEU A 15 10.48 -25.70 3.80
N PRO A 16 11.67 -25.46 4.38
CA PRO A 16 11.80 -24.76 5.65
C PRO A 16 11.14 -23.37 5.62
N LYS A 17 10.46 -23.02 6.71
CA LYS A 17 9.85 -21.70 6.86
C LYS A 17 10.93 -20.64 7.03
N ASN A 18 10.90 -19.61 6.18
CA ASN A 18 11.70 -18.41 6.38
C ASN A 18 10.90 -17.38 7.19
N LYS A 19 11.34 -17.12 8.43
CA LYS A 19 10.69 -16.19 9.36
C LYS A 19 10.90 -14.71 9.02
N THR A 20 11.79 -14.39 8.07
CA THR A 20 12.04 -13.01 7.63
C THR A 20 11.09 -12.57 6.52
N LEU A 21 10.28 -13.49 5.97
CA LEU A 21 9.30 -13.15 4.94
C LEU A 21 8.13 -12.41 5.58
N GLU A 22 7.76 -11.29 4.98
CA GLU A 22 6.61 -10.48 5.39
C GLU A 22 5.30 -11.04 4.84
N GLY A 23 5.35 -11.72 3.69
CA GLY A 23 4.19 -12.36 3.09
C GLY A 23 3.67 -13.56 3.89
N HIS A 24 2.42 -13.93 3.63
CA HIS A 24 1.72 -15.00 4.32
C HIS A 24 1.24 -16.07 3.34
N SER A 25 1.45 -17.34 3.69
CA SER A 25 1.00 -18.47 2.86
C SER A 25 -0.52 -18.43 2.62
N LEU A 26 -0.90 -18.66 1.36
CA LEU A 26 -2.27 -18.76 0.89
C LEU A 26 -2.81 -20.19 0.89
N VAL A 27 -2.01 -21.18 1.31
CA VAL A 27 -2.44 -22.60 1.37
C VAL A 27 -3.77 -22.79 2.11
N PRO A 28 -4.08 -22.09 3.24
CA PRO A 28 -5.40 -22.18 3.86
C PRO A 28 -6.54 -21.79 2.92
N GLN A 29 -6.39 -20.72 2.15
CA GLN A 29 -7.38 -20.25 1.17
C GLN A 29 -7.48 -21.18 -0.05
N LEU A 30 -6.35 -21.73 -0.51
CA LEU A 30 -6.34 -22.70 -1.62
C LEU A 30 -7.07 -24.00 -1.26
N LYS A 31 -7.00 -24.43 0.00
CA LYS A 31 -7.72 -25.61 0.50
C LYS A 31 -9.19 -25.33 0.82
N ASN A 32 -9.50 -24.11 1.24
CA ASN A 32 -10.85 -23.70 1.62
C ASN A 32 -11.08 -22.23 1.25
N ALA A 33 -11.92 -21.98 0.25
CA ALA A 33 -12.26 -20.64 -0.19
C ALA A 33 -12.91 -19.77 0.90
N LYS A 34 -13.49 -20.37 1.95
CA LYS A 34 -14.08 -19.67 3.11
C LYS A 34 -13.07 -19.40 4.23
N ALA A 35 -11.81 -19.83 4.10
CA ALA A 35 -10.79 -19.60 5.11
C ALA A 35 -10.49 -18.09 5.24
N LYS A 36 -10.78 -17.52 6.41
CA LYS A 36 -10.57 -16.10 6.67
C LYS A 36 -9.10 -15.73 6.52
N ARG A 37 -8.83 -14.62 5.84
CA ARG A 37 -7.52 -13.97 5.82
C ARG A 37 -7.53 -12.86 6.88
N LYS A 38 -6.52 -12.87 7.77
CA LYS A 38 -6.42 -11.90 8.87
C LYS A 38 -5.77 -10.57 8.45
N TRP A 39 -5.01 -10.58 7.36
CA TRP A 39 -4.18 -9.45 6.93
C TRP A 39 -4.69 -8.89 5.61
N PRO A 40 -4.77 -7.56 5.46
CA PRO A 40 -5.06 -6.93 4.18
C PRO A 40 -3.89 -7.11 3.20
N ALA A 41 -4.09 -6.72 1.95
CA ALA A 41 -2.99 -6.50 1.01
C ALA A 41 -2.47 -5.06 1.20
N ILE A 42 -1.15 -4.90 1.23
CA ILE A 42 -0.48 -3.59 1.33
C ILE A 42 0.26 -3.31 0.04
N THR A 43 0.12 -2.09 -0.48
CA THR A 43 0.85 -1.62 -1.68
C THR A 43 1.54 -0.32 -1.35
N THR A 44 2.82 -0.22 -1.70
CA THR A 44 3.61 1.01 -1.54
C THR A 44 4.01 1.51 -2.92
N HIS A 45 3.83 2.80 -3.17
CA HIS A 45 4.30 3.46 -4.37
C HIS A 45 5.12 4.69 -3.98
N ASN A 46 6.41 4.70 -4.29
CA ASN A 46 7.33 5.73 -3.79
C ASN A 46 7.38 5.83 -2.25
N HIS A 47 8.18 6.76 -1.74
CA HIS A 47 8.34 6.97 -0.30
C HIS A 47 7.06 7.56 0.30
N ASP A 48 6.62 7.02 1.45
CA ASP A 48 5.46 7.47 2.24
C ASP A 48 4.04 7.39 1.59
N ASN A 49 3.87 6.78 0.40
CA ASN A 49 2.53 6.49 -0.13
C ASN A 49 2.17 5.01 0.00
N HIS A 50 1.02 4.74 0.61
CA HIS A 50 0.56 3.39 0.91
C HIS A 50 -0.93 3.21 0.63
N GLY A 51 -1.27 2.04 0.09
CA GLY A 51 -2.64 1.53 0.00
C GLY A 51 -2.80 0.29 0.87
N VAL A 52 -3.91 0.20 1.59
CA VAL A 52 -4.34 -0.96 2.39
C VAL A 52 -5.69 -1.44 1.88
N ARG A 53 -5.73 -2.65 1.31
CA ARG A 53 -6.95 -3.28 0.78
C ARG A 53 -7.35 -4.46 1.68
N SER A 54 -8.39 -4.25 2.49
CA SER A 54 -9.05 -5.33 3.24
C SER A 54 -10.09 -6.02 2.37
N GLU A 55 -11.04 -6.78 2.95
CA GLU A 55 -12.11 -7.41 2.18
C GLU A 55 -13.09 -6.36 1.61
N ASN A 56 -13.54 -5.44 2.45
CA ASN A 56 -14.62 -4.50 2.14
C ASN A 56 -14.16 -3.07 1.88
N TRP A 57 -12.90 -2.74 2.18
CA TRP A 57 -12.42 -1.36 2.13
C TRP A 57 -11.09 -1.26 1.39
N ARG A 58 -10.88 -0.11 0.76
CA ARG A 58 -9.56 0.35 0.31
C ARG A 58 -9.28 1.69 0.97
N PHE A 59 -8.19 1.74 1.74
CA PHE A 59 -7.66 2.96 2.34
C PHE A 59 -6.36 3.32 1.63
N ILE A 60 -6.15 4.60 1.33
CA ILE A 60 -4.91 5.12 0.75
C ILE A 60 -4.45 6.30 1.62
N GLN A 61 -3.16 6.35 1.91
CA GLN A 61 -2.50 7.50 2.52
C GLN A 61 -1.34 7.93 1.64
N TYR A 62 -1.29 9.21 1.31
CA TYR A 62 -0.22 9.82 0.54
C TYR A 62 0.86 10.42 1.45
N ALA A 63 2.01 10.67 0.86
CA ALA A 63 3.16 11.24 1.54
C ALA A 63 2.93 12.66 2.08
N ASP A 64 1.97 13.40 1.51
CA ASP A 64 1.53 14.71 2.03
C ASP A 64 0.52 14.61 3.18
N GLY A 65 0.12 13.40 3.56
CA GLY A 65 -0.84 13.12 4.62
C GLY A 65 -2.30 13.08 4.16
N SER A 66 -2.60 13.44 2.91
CA SER A 66 -3.93 13.28 2.33
C SER A 66 -4.34 11.80 2.30
N GLN A 67 -5.64 11.56 2.39
CA GLN A 67 -6.21 10.24 2.61
C GLN A 67 -7.41 9.99 1.69
N GLU A 68 -7.54 8.74 1.29
CA GLU A 68 -8.71 8.24 0.57
C GLU A 68 -9.27 7.00 1.25
N LEU A 69 -10.59 6.84 1.22
CA LEU A 69 -11.28 5.65 1.71
C LEU A 69 -12.45 5.30 0.78
N TYR A 70 -12.51 4.05 0.34
CA TYR A 70 -13.56 3.53 -0.52
C TYR A 70 -14.23 2.29 0.08
N ASP A 71 -15.58 2.26 0.07
CA ASP A 71 -16.37 1.07 0.42
C ASP A 71 -16.53 0.19 -0.82
N MET A 72 -15.70 -0.85 -0.93
CA MET A 72 -15.59 -1.69 -2.12
C MET A 72 -16.81 -2.57 -2.38
N ARG A 73 -17.78 -2.60 -1.45
CA ARG A 73 -19.08 -3.28 -1.65
C ARG A 73 -20.07 -2.40 -2.39
N LYS A 74 -19.98 -1.07 -2.19
CA LYS A 74 -20.92 -0.07 -2.72
C LYS A 74 -20.34 0.69 -3.90
N ASP A 75 -19.04 0.88 -3.89
CA ASP A 75 -18.28 1.66 -4.85
C ASP A 75 -17.05 0.86 -5.32
N PRO A 76 -17.26 -0.22 -6.10
CA PRO A 76 -16.17 -1.07 -6.58
C PRO A 76 -15.22 -0.35 -7.56
N ASN A 77 -15.64 0.81 -8.08
CA ASN A 77 -14.86 1.64 -9.00
C ASN A 77 -14.16 2.82 -8.33
N GLU A 78 -14.32 2.98 -7.01
CA GLU A 78 -13.58 3.96 -6.20
C GLU A 78 -13.82 5.43 -6.63
N TRP A 79 -15.07 5.78 -6.93
CA TRP A 79 -15.42 7.13 -7.36
C TRP A 79 -15.66 8.11 -6.21
N THR A 80 -16.07 7.60 -5.04
CA THR A 80 -16.49 8.44 -3.92
C THR A 80 -15.54 8.28 -2.74
N ASN A 81 -14.66 9.26 -2.55
CA ASN A 81 -13.77 9.29 -1.38
C ASN A 81 -14.55 9.61 -0.09
N LEU A 82 -14.53 8.67 0.86
CA LEU A 82 -15.21 8.75 2.15
C LEU A 82 -14.30 9.21 3.32
N ALA A 83 -13.02 9.52 3.06
CA ALA A 83 -12.03 9.77 4.11
C ALA A 83 -12.37 10.96 5.03
N HIS A 84 -13.15 11.92 4.54
CA HIS A 84 -13.57 13.11 5.29
C HIS A 84 -14.88 12.93 6.07
N ASP A 85 -15.59 11.82 5.88
CA ASP A 85 -16.80 11.53 6.64
C ASP A 85 -16.43 10.87 7.99
N SER A 86 -16.70 11.59 9.08
CA SER A 86 -16.42 11.16 10.46
C SER A 86 -17.02 9.79 10.82
N LYS A 87 -18.06 9.34 10.12
CA LYS A 87 -18.67 8.03 10.31
C LYS A 87 -17.69 6.88 10.08
N TYR A 88 -16.68 7.08 9.25
CA TYR A 88 -15.71 6.05 8.88
C TYR A 88 -14.36 6.18 9.59
N ALA A 89 -14.26 7.05 10.60
CA ALA A 89 -13.01 7.28 11.34
C ALA A 89 -12.43 5.98 11.95
N GLU A 90 -13.29 5.09 12.45
CA GLU A 90 -12.84 3.80 13.01
C GLU A 90 -12.26 2.88 11.92
N VAL A 91 -12.88 2.83 10.74
CA VAL A 91 -12.38 2.05 9.60
C VAL A 91 -10.99 2.54 9.20
N ILE A 92 -10.79 3.86 9.14
CA ILE A 92 -9.49 4.47 8.84
C ILE A 92 -8.46 4.10 9.91
N ALA A 93 -8.83 4.24 11.19
CA ALA A 93 -7.95 3.92 12.31
C ALA A 93 -7.52 2.44 12.28
N ASP A 94 -8.43 1.52 11.93
CA ASP A 94 -8.11 0.12 11.76
C ASP A 94 -7.16 -0.15 10.59
N HIS A 95 -7.35 0.52 9.44
CA HIS A 95 -6.46 0.34 8.30
C HIS A 95 -5.07 0.94 8.55
N LYS A 96 -4.99 2.05 9.29
CA LYS A 96 -3.71 2.67 9.67
C LYS A 96 -2.79 1.77 10.49
N LYS A 97 -3.35 0.78 11.21
CA LYS A 97 -2.56 -0.22 11.95
C LYS A 97 -1.67 -1.09 11.04
N PHE A 98 -2.01 -1.17 9.74
CA PHE A 98 -1.27 -1.95 8.75
C PHE A 98 -0.25 -1.12 7.95
N LEU A 99 -0.18 0.20 8.18
CA LEU A 99 0.84 1.01 7.53
C LEU A 99 2.23 0.61 8.00
N PRO A 100 3.25 0.64 7.12
CA PRO A 100 4.63 0.41 7.53
C PRO A 100 5.03 1.37 8.65
N LYS A 101 5.64 0.82 9.71
CA LYS A 101 6.17 1.64 10.82
C LYS A 101 7.44 2.40 10.42
N SER A 102 8.12 1.95 9.37
CA SER A 102 9.37 2.54 8.89
C SER A 102 9.37 2.52 7.36
N ASN A 103 9.32 3.71 6.77
CA ASN A 103 9.46 3.90 5.34
C ASN A 103 10.91 4.24 5.01
N ARG A 104 11.63 3.25 4.47
CA ARG A 104 13.02 3.45 4.07
C ARG A 104 13.10 4.35 2.83
N GLN A 105 14.14 5.16 2.80
CA GLN A 105 14.49 5.92 1.61
C GLN A 105 14.79 4.99 0.43
N PRO A 106 14.62 5.47 -0.81
CA PRO A 106 15.04 4.73 -1.99
C PRO A 106 16.48 4.23 -1.87
N ALA A 107 16.75 3.06 -2.45
CA ALA A 107 18.10 2.49 -2.42
C ALA A 107 19.10 3.48 -3.05
N PRO A 108 20.31 3.65 -2.48
CA PRO A 108 21.32 4.54 -3.03
C PRO A 108 21.57 4.29 -4.52
N GLY A 109 21.58 5.36 -5.32
CA GLY A 109 21.78 5.27 -6.77
C GLY A 109 20.52 4.99 -7.59
N SER A 110 19.36 4.77 -6.97
CA SER A 110 18.08 4.70 -7.68
C SER A 110 17.75 6.08 -8.28
N ARG A 111 17.31 6.14 -9.56
CA ARG A 111 17.02 7.41 -10.24
C ARG A 111 15.72 7.45 -11.05
N ALA A 112 15.19 6.30 -11.44
CA ALA A 112 14.03 6.26 -12.33
C ALA A 112 12.72 6.39 -11.55
N ARG A 113 11.88 7.37 -11.91
CA ARG A 113 10.51 7.57 -11.40
C ARG A 113 10.40 7.67 -9.87
N ILE A 114 11.42 8.26 -9.24
CA ILE A 114 11.42 8.51 -7.80
C ILE A 114 10.72 9.84 -7.51
N LEU A 115 9.66 9.76 -6.71
CA LEU A 115 8.95 10.90 -6.13
C LEU A 115 9.14 10.87 -4.61
N THR A 116 9.60 11.96 -4.02
CA THR A 116 9.72 12.10 -2.56
C THR A 116 9.17 13.43 -2.08
N TYR A 117 8.82 13.48 -0.80
CA TYR A 117 8.43 14.71 -0.11
C TYR A 117 9.53 15.09 0.87
N VAL A 118 10.18 16.23 0.64
CA VAL A 118 11.30 16.71 1.47
C VAL A 118 10.94 18.09 2.01
N LYS A 119 10.72 18.19 3.32
CA LYS A 119 10.37 19.45 4.01
C LYS A 119 9.18 20.18 3.35
N GLY A 120 8.13 19.44 2.99
CA GLY A 120 6.93 19.96 2.34
C GLY A 120 7.07 20.26 0.84
N LYS A 121 8.21 19.92 0.23
CA LYS A 121 8.46 20.10 -1.20
C LYS A 121 8.40 18.77 -1.92
N VAL A 122 7.78 18.76 -3.10
CA VAL A 122 7.73 17.58 -3.97
C VAL A 122 9.02 17.53 -4.77
N VAL A 123 9.71 16.39 -4.74
CA VAL A 123 10.99 16.18 -5.45
C VAL A 123 10.82 15.01 -6.42
N TRP A 124 11.10 15.27 -7.71
CA TRP A 124 11.12 14.25 -8.77
C TRP A 124 12.55 14.04 -9.26
N GLN A 125 13.05 12.82 -9.11
CA GLN A 125 14.40 12.42 -9.55
C GLN A 125 15.54 13.33 -9.02
N GLY A 126 15.35 13.92 -7.85
CA GLY A 126 16.31 14.82 -7.20
C GLY A 126 16.06 16.30 -7.42
N GLU A 127 15.16 16.66 -8.34
CA GLU A 127 14.80 18.05 -8.64
C GLU A 127 13.47 18.42 -7.98
N GLU A 128 13.41 19.60 -7.37
CA GLU A 128 12.16 20.13 -6.79
C GLU A 128 11.17 20.48 -7.90
N ILE A 129 9.94 19.96 -7.80
CA ILE A 129 8.82 20.34 -8.66
C ILE A 129 8.14 21.57 -8.07
N LYS A 130 8.02 22.63 -8.87
CA LYS A 130 7.25 23.83 -8.52
C LYS A 130 5.83 23.74 -9.06
N PRO A 131 4.86 24.46 -8.46
CA PRO A 131 3.45 24.39 -8.88
C PRO A 131 3.15 24.74 -10.34
N LYS A 132 4.06 25.42 -11.04
CA LYS A 132 3.89 25.83 -12.45
C LYS A 132 4.79 25.05 -13.41
N ASP A 133 5.58 24.11 -12.91
CA ASP A 133 6.46 23.30 -13.75
C ASP A 133 5.61 22.34 -14.60
N PRO A 134 6.07 21.97 -15.81
CA PRO A 134 5.43 20.91 -16.58
C PRO A 134 5.45 19.59 -15.82
N ILE A 135 4.47 18.71 -16.09
CA ILE A 135 4.39 17.39 -15.43
C ILE A 135 5.62 16.57 -15.83
N PRO A 136 6.47 16.14 -14.89
CA PRO A 136 7.68 15.42 -15.24
C PRO A 136 7.39 14.05 -15.88
N GLY A 137 8.12 13.71 -16.95
CA GLY A 137 8.01 12.43 -17.64
C GLY A 137 6.81 12.28 -18.59
N LEU A 138 6.09 13.38 -18.84
CA LEU A 138 5.17 13.52 -19.96
C LEU A 138 5.84 14.46 -20.98
N ASP A 139 6.47 13.86 -21.99
CA ASP A 139 6.97 14.55 -23.18
C ASP A 139 5.86 14.62 -24.24
#